data_AF-A0AAW6A184-F1
#
_entry.id   AF-A0AAW6A184-F1
#
_cell.length_a   1.000
_cell.length_b   1.000
_cell.length_c   1.000
_cell.angle_alpha   90.00
_cell.angle_beta   90.00
_cell.angle_gamma   90.00
#
_symmetry.space_group_name_H-M   'P 1'
#
loop_
_entity.id
_entity.type
_entity.pdbx_description
1 polymer ?
#
loop_
_entity_poly.entity_id
_entity_poly.type
_entity_poly.pdbx_seq_one_letter_code
_entity_poly.pdbx_strand_id
1 'polypeptide(L)'
;MSFPIQTLVINPAGEEKHTVGPLDAQVRLVNTDGTAFSAGSGAYELPEAGKDTLGGIKQFAPEQTIGNVDGNIVKAAAAAPTKDEFDKLVTAFNTLAKQFNDLVAGFEASGMIKLPEKK
;
A
#
# COMPACT_ATOMS: atom_id res chain seq x y z
N MET A 1 -5.69 -14.11 58.70
CA MET A 1 -5.92 -12.67 58.50
C MET A 1 -6.21 -12.47 57.02
N SER A 2 -7.39 -11.92 56.67
CA SER A 2 -7.73 -11.60 55.28
C SER A 2 -7.24 -10.18 54.99
N PHE A 3 -6.38 -10.02 53.97
CA PHE A 3 -5.98 -8.69 53.53
C PHE A 3 -7.05 -8.15 52.58
N PRO A 4 -7.48 -6.89 52.72
CA PRO A 4 -8.43 -6.31 51.77
C PRO A 4 -7.80 -6.31 50.37
N ILE A 5 -8.52 -6.86 49.39
CA ILE A 5 -8.14 -6.75 47.98
C ILE A 5 -8.45 -5.31 47.55
N GLN A 6 -7.44 -4.57 47.14
CA GLN A 6 -7.61 -3.25 46.54
C GLN A 6 -7.77 -3.40 45.03
N THR A 7 -8.89 -2.94 44.49
CA THR A 7 -9.14 -2.92 43.05
C THR A 7 -8.55 -1.64 42.46
N LEU A 8 -7.66 -1.80 41.48
CA LEU A 8 -7.11 -0.69 40.69
C LEU A 8 -8.04 -0.47 39.49
N VAL A 9 -8.68 0.69 39.43
CA VAL A 9 -9.59 1.05 38.34
C VAL A 9 -8.89 2.02 37.39
N ILE A 10 -8.74 1.62 36.12
CA ILE A 10 -8.22 2.48 35.05
C ILE A 10 -9.41 2.97 34.23
N ASN A 11 -9.77 4.24 34.38
CA ASN A 11 -10.84 4.85 33.59
C ASN A 11 -10.24 5.46 32.31
N PRO A 12 -10.71 5.07 31.12
CA PRO A 12 -10.38 5.78 29.89
C PRO A 12 -10.87 7.22 29.94
N ALA A 13 -10.15 8.13 29.29
CA ALA A 13 -10.53 9.53 29.24
C ALA A 13 -11.79 9.70 28.36
N GLY A 14 -12.91 10.11 28.96
CA GLY A 14 -14.12 10.53 28.23
C GLY A 14 -15.31 9.55 28.22
N GLU A 15 -15.18 8.35 28.79
CA GLU A 15 -16.30 7.39 28.93
C GLU A 15 -16.95 7.44 30.32
N GLU A 16 -18.16 6.86 30.46
CA GLU A 16 -18.89 6.78 31.73
C GLU A 16 -17.99 6.16 32.81
N LYS A 17 -17.71 6.96 33.85
CA LYS A 17 -16.82 6.59 34.94
C LYS A 17 -17.43 5.43 35.72
N HIS A 18 -16.67 4.36 35.95
CA HIS A 18 -16.99 3.43 37.04
C HIS A 18 -17.17 4.24 38.34
N THR A 19 -18.28 4.02 39.05
CA THR A 19 -18.55 4.73 40.31
C THR A 19 -17.61 4.17 41.37
N VAL A 20 -16.63 4.99 41.77
CA VAL A 20 -15.55 4.64 42.70
C VAL A 20 -16.14 4.33 44.09
N GLY A 21 -15.98 3.10 44.56
CA GLY A 21 -16.34 2.68 45.92
C GLY A 21 -15.25 3.01 46.96
N PRO A 22 -15.51 2.80 48.26
CA PRO A 22 -14.59 3.18 49.35
C PRO A 22 -13.24 2.41 49.36
N LEU A 23 -13.11 1.35 48.57
CA LEU A 23 -11.88 0.55 48.43
C LEU A 23 -11.20 0.71 47.06
N ASP A 24 -11.74 1.54 46.18
CA ASP A 24 -11.21 1.76 44.84
C ASP A 24 -10.15 2.87 44.87
N ALA A 25 -8.96 2.59 44.35
CA ALA A 25 -7.93 3.60 44.12
C ALA A 25 -8.00 4.09 42.68
N GLN A 26 -8.18 5.40 42.48
CA GLN A 26 -8.17 6.00 41.14
C GLN A 26 -6.73 6.05 40.61
N VAL A 27 -6.48 5.39 39.49
CA VAL A 27 -5.18 5.41 38.81
C VAL A 27 -5.32 6.04 37.42
N ARG A 28 -4.34 6.86 37.04
CA ARG A 28 -4.23 7.45 35.70
C ARG A 28 -2.98 6.90 35.02
N LEU A 29 -3.11 6.47 33.77
CA LEU A 29 -1.97 6.15 32.93
C LEU A 29 -1.41 7.45 32.35
N VAL A 30 -0.10 7.65 32.51
CA VAL A 30 0.65 8.79 31.99
C VAL A 30 1.95 8.29 31.36
N ASN A 31 2.46 9.03 30.38
CA ASN A 31 3.80 8.82 29.86
C ASN A 31 4.85 9.23 30.92
N THR A 32 6.11 8.86 30.70
CA THR A 32 7.23 9.20 31.60
C THR A 32 7.40 10.71 31.81
N ASP A 33 6.97 11.52 30.84
CA ASP A 33 6.98 12.99 30.89
C ASP A 33 5.75 13.60 31.59
N GLY A 34 4.84 12.76 32.11
CA GLY A 34 3.62 13.19 32.81
C GLY A 34 2.44 13.54 31.91
N THR A 35 2.58 13.45 30.58
CA THR A 35 1.46 13.64 29.64
C THR A 35 0.46 12.48 29.68
N ALA A 36 -0.78 12.72 29.28
CA ALA A 36 -1.81 11.67 29.27
C ALA A 36 -1.40 10.53 28.32
N PHE A 37 -1.46 9.30 28.82
CA PHE A 37 -1.23 8.12 27.99
C PHE A 37 -2.42 7.94 27.02
N SER A 38 -2.14 7.86 25.72
CA SER A 38 -3.11 7.51 24.68
C SER A 38 -2.69 6.18 24.06
N ALA A 39 -3.56 5.17 24.16
CA ALA A 39 -3.32 3.84 23.59
C ALA A 39 -3.58 3.78 22.07
N GLY A 40 -3.93 4.90 21.43
CA GLY A 40 -4.52 4.91 20.08
C GLY A 40 -6.01 4.55 20.12
N SER A 41 -6.79 5.12 19.21
CA SER A 41 -8.25 5.04 19.20
C SER A 41 -8.79 3.79 18.48
N GLY A 42 -8.28 2.60 18.83
CA GLY A 42 -8.73 1.32 18.28
C GLY A 42 -7.74 0.65 17.33
N ALA A 43 -8.16 -0.47 16.73
CA ALA A 43 -7.36 -1.21 15.77
C ALA A 43 -7.10 -0.37 14.52
N TYR A 44 -5.87 -0.39 14.02
CA TYR A 44 -5.51 0.32 12.81
C TYR A 44 -5.98 -0.45 11.57
N GLU A 45 -6.76 0.22 10.72
CA GLU A 45 -7.05 -0.24 9.35
C GLU A 45 -6.19 0.55 8.37
N LEU A 46 -5.46 -0.15 7.50
CA LEU A 46 -4.63 0.46 6.47
C LEU A 46 -5.52 1.00 5.34
N PRO A 47 -5.61 2.33 5.13
CA PRO A 47 -6.39 2.89 4.04
C PRO A 47 -5.71 2.63 2.69
N GLU A 48 -6.48 2.72 1.61
CA GLU A 48 -5.93 2.75 0.26
C GLU A 48 -5.12 4.04 0.03
N ALA A 49 -4.09 3.95 -0.82
CA ALA A 49 -3.29 5.12 -1.18
C ALA A 49 -4.13 6.16 -1.95
N GLY A 50 -4.06 7.41 -1.48
CA GLY A 50 -4.68 8.57 -2.13
C GLY A 50 -3.64 9.51 -2.72
N LYS A 51 -4.09 10.45 -3.56
CA LYS A 51 -3.21 11.50 -4.13
C LYS A 51 -2.49 12.31 -3.03
N ASP A 52 -3.20 12.61 -1.96
CA ASP A 52 -2.76 13.47 -0.86
C ASP A 52 -2.72 12.71 0.48
N THR A 53 -2.78 11.37 0.47
CA THR A 53 -2.86 10.55 1.68
C THR A 53 -2.08 9.26 1.50
N LEU A 54 -1.19 8.96 2.45
CA LEU A 54 -0.45 7.71 2.46
C LEU A 54 -1.41 6.53 2.73
N GLY A 55 -1.19 5.42 2.04
CA GLY A 55 -1.98 4.21 2.18
C GLY A 55 -1.32 3.02 1.51
N GLY A 56 -1.97 1.87 1.60
CA GLY A 56 -1.51 0.63 0.98
C GLY A 56 -1.78 0.58 -0.53
N ILE A 57 -0.91 -0.14 -1.24
CA ILE A 57 -1.12 -0.57 -2.62
C ILE A 57 -1.03 -2.09 -2.70
N LYS A 58 -1.67 -2.69 -3.71
CA LYS A 58 -1.53 -4.12 -3.97
C LYS A 58 -0.26 -4.38 -4.78
N GLN A 59 0.27 -5.60 -4.68
CA GLN A 59 1.37 -6.01 -5.54
C GLN A 59 0.83 -6.32 -6.95
N PHE A 60 1.43 -5.71 -7.97
CA PHE A 60 1.28 -6.13 -9.35
C PHE A 60 2.42 -7.09 -9.72
N ALA A 61 2.08 -8.26 -10.25
CA ALA A 61 3.03 -9.27 -10.70
C ALA A 61 2.72 -9.63 -12.16
N PRO A 62 3.52 -9.16 -13.14
CA PRO A 62 3.31 -9.51 -14.54
C PRO A 62 3.59 -11.00 -14.78
N GLU A 63 2.73 -11.65 -15.58
CA GLU A 63 2.86 -13.08 -15.92
C GLU A 63 4.05 -13.39 -16.86
N GLN A 64 4.51 -12.37 -17.59
CA GLN A 64 5.57 -12.50 -18.58
C GLN A 64 6.75 -11.59 -18.25
N THR A 65 7.95 -12.00 -18.64
CA THR A 65 9.14 -11.15 -18.58
C THR A 65 8.96 -9.95 -19.51
N ILE A 66 9.05 -8.75 -18.94
CA ILE A 66 8.95 -7.48 -19.68
C ILE A 66 10.35 -7.09 -20.17
N GLY A 67 10.45 -6.47 -21.36
CA GLY A 67 11.69 -5.84 -21.82
C GLY A 67 12.66 -6.78 -22.55
N ASN A 68 12.19 -7.92 -23.05
CA ASN A 68 12.97 -8.87 -23.87
C ASN A 68 12.61 -8.82 -25.37
N VAL A 69 11.87 -7.79 -25.79
CA VAL A 69 11.24 -7.71 -27.11
C VAL A 69 12.25 -7.46 -28.23
N ASP A 70 13.33 -6.77 -27.93
CA ASP A 70 14.45 -6.49 -28.83
C ASP A 70 15.39 -7.69 -29.01
N GLY A 71 15.30 -8.71 -28.16
CA GLY A 71 16.18 -9.89 -28.21
C GLY A 71 16.15 -10.67 -29.53
N ASN A 72 15.09 -10.47 -30.34
CA ASN A 72 14.95 -11.08 -31.67
C ASN A 72 15.22 -10.10 -32.83
N ILE A 73 15.51 -8.82 -32.55
CA ILE A 73 15.87 -7.85 -33.57
C ILE A 73 17.37 -7.96 -33.83
N VAL A 74 17.71 -8.45 -35.03
CA VAL A 74 19.10 -8.51 -35.48
C VAL A 74 19.49 -7.24 -36.22
N LYS A 75 20.77 -6.87 -36.11
CA LYS A 75 21.34 -5.80 -36.93
C LYS A 75 21.17 -6.15 -38.41
N ALA A 76 20.79 -5.16 -39.22
CA ALA A 76 20.59 -5.36 -40.64
C ALA A 76 21.84 -5.97 -41.30
N ALA A 77 21.63 -7.00 -42.11
CA ALA A 77 22.72 -7.78 -42.71
C ALA A 77 23.43 -7.05 -43.86
N ALA A 78 22.78 -6.04 -44.46
CA ALA A 78 23.27 -5.27 -45.59
C ALA A 78 22.82 -3.79 -45.51
N ALA A 79 23.34 -2.97 -46.42
CA ALA A 79 22.98 -1.54 -46.50
C ALA A 79 21.53 -1.29 -46.93
N ALA A 80 20.94 -2.21 -47.70
CA ALA A 80 19.52 -2.16 -48.08
C ALA A 80 18.72 -3.08 -47.15
N PRO A 81 17.80 -2.55 -46.33
CA PRO A 81 16.96 -3.37 -45.46
C PRO A 81 15.98 -4.21 -46.27
N THR A 82 15.77 -5.44 -45.81
CA THR A 82 14.85 -6.42 -46.38
C THR A 82 13.45 -6.28 -45.78
N LYS A 83 12.45 -6.85 -46.45
CA LYS A 83 11.09 -6.93 -45.92
C LYS A 83 11.01 -7.75 -44.62
N ASP A 84 11.79 -8.82 -44.51
CA ASP A 84 11.83 -9.66 -43.30
C ASP A 84 12.36 -8.89 -42.08
N GLU A 85 13.42 -8.09 -42.27
CA GLU A 85 13.95 -7.22 -41.21
C GLU A 85 12.92 -6.18 -40.76
N PHE A 86 12.17 -5.59 -41.70
CA PHE A 86 11.08 -4.67 -41.39
C PHE A 86 9.95 -5.37 -40.63
N ASP A 87 9.49 -6.53 -41.08
CA ASP A 87 8.38 -7.27 -40.46
C ASP A 87 8.75 -7.72 -39.02
N LYS A 88 10.01 -8.08 -38.76
CA LYS A 88 10.54 -8.34 -37.41
C LYS A 88 10.50 -7.10 -36.52
N LEU A 89 10.91 -5.95 -37.04
CA LEU A 89 10.86 -4.68 -36.31
C LEU A 89 9.42 -4.30 -35.94
N VAL A 90 8.48 -4.46 -36.89
CA VAL A 90 7.05 -4.22 -36.65
C VAL A 90 6.50 -5.15 -35.57
N THR A 91 6.87 -6.44 -35.63
CA THR A 91 6.46 -7.43 -34.62
C THR A 91 6.97 -7.05 -33.23
N ALA A 92 8.23 -6.66 -33.13
CA ALA A 92 8.83 -6.21 -31.88
C ALA A 92 8.13 -4.94 -31.36
N PHE A 93 7.91 -3.93 -32.22
CA PHE A 93 7.21 -2.72 -31.82
C PHE A 93 5.81 -3.01 -31.25
N ASN A 94 5.01 -3.83 -31.94
CA ASN A 94 3.66 -4.17 -31.48
C ASN A 94 3.67 -4.97 -30.16
N THR A 95 4.67 -5.85 -29.98
CA THR A 95 4.84 -6.60 -28.74
C THR A 95 5.21 -5.67 -27.58
N LEU A 96 6.11 -4.71 -27.80
CA LEU A 96 6.48 -3.71 -26.81
C LEU A 96 5.29 -2.82 -26.43
N ALA A 97 4.52 -2.36 -27.42
CA ALA A 97 3.32 -1.56 -27.19
C ALA A 97 2.31 -2.32 -26.31
N LYS A 98 2.13 -3.63 -26.56
CA LYS A 98 1.30 -4.49 -25.72
C LYS A 98 1.84 -4.58 -24.29
N GLN A 99 3.13 -4.91 -24.12
CA GLN A 99 3.75 -5.00 -22.79
C GLN A 99 3.62 -3.70 -21.99
N PHE A 100 3.76 -2.55 -22.66
CA PHE A 100 3.56 -1.25 -22.03
C PHE A 100 2.12 -1.05 -21.55
N ASN A 101 1.13 -1.36 -22.41
CA ASN A 101 -0.27 -1.24 -22.03
C ASN A 101 -0.64 -2.18 -20.88
N ASP A 102 -0.13 -3.42 -20.89
CA ASP A 102 -0.34 -4.39 -19.82
C ASP A 102 0.26 -3.91 -18.49
N LEU A 103 1.44 -3.28 -18.53
CA LEU A 103 2.07 -2.67 -17.36
C LEU A 103 1.24 -1.52 -16.78
N VAL A 104 0.76 -0.61 -17.64
CA VAL A 104 -0.08 0.52 -17.24
C VAL A 104 -1.38 0.03 -16.61
N ALA A 105 -2.05 -0.93 -17.24
CA ALA A 105 -3.27 -1.54 -16.71
C ALA A 105 -3.03 -2.26 -15.37
N GLY A 106 -1.90 -2.96 -15.24
CA GLY A 106 -1.50 -3.62 -14.01
C GLY A 106 -1.27 -2.67 -12.84
N PHE A 107 -0.60 -1.54 -13.10
CA PHE A 107 -0.38 -0.50 -12.09
C PHE A 107 -1.65 0.28 -11.73
N GLU A 108 -2.57 0.48 -12.68
CA GLU A 108 -3.88 1.05 -12.38
C GLU A 108 -4.69 0.11 -11.48
N ALA A 109 -4.76 -1.18 -11.84
CA ALA A 109 -5.49 -2.20 -11.09
C ALA A 109 -4.91 -2.43 -9.67
N SER A 110 -3.62 -2.19 -9.46
CA SER A 110 -2.99 -2.29 -8.14
C SER A 110 -3.19 -1.07 -7.25
N GLY A 111 -3.79 0.01 -7.79
CA GLY A 111 -3.95 1.29 -7.10
C GLY A 111 -2.67 2.14 -7.06
N MET A 112 -1.62 1.75 -7.79
CA MET A 112 -0.34 2.45 -7.79
C MET A 112 -0.37 3.74 -8.62
N ILE A 113 -1.16 3.75 -9.71
CA ILE A 113 -1.38 4.94 -10.53
C ILE A 113 -2.88 5.18 -10.75
N LYS A 114 -3.24 6.43 -11.07
CA LYS A 114 -4.56 6.77 -11.61
C LYS A 114 -4.40 7.28 -13.03
N LEU A 115 -5.24 6.79 -13.94
CA LEU A 115 -5.31 7.33 -15.30
C LEU A 115 -6.05 8.68 -15.31
N PRO A 116 -5.74 9.57 -16.27
CA PRO A 116 -6.52 10.78 -16.47
C PRO A 116 -7.98 10.42 -16.77
N GLU A 117 -8.91 11.21 -16.25
CA GLU A 117 -10.31 11.10 -16.65
C GLU A 117 -10.42 11.34 -18.17
N LYS A 118 -11.12 10.45 -18.87
CA LYS A 118 -11.43 10.65 -20.29
C LYS A 118 -12.34 11.88 -20.40
N LYS A 119 -11.87 12.90 -21.11
CA LYS A 119 -12.67 14.07 -21.47
C LYS A 119 -13.79 13.70 -22.44
#